data_AF-A0A7K2Q1B7-F1
#
_entry.id   AF-A0A7K2Q1B7-F1
#
_cell.length_a   1.000
_cell.length_b   1.000
_cell.length_c   1.000
_cell.angle_alpha   90.00
_cell.angle_beta   90.00
_cell.angle_gamma   90.00
#
_symmetry.space_group_name_H-M   'P 1'
#
loop_
_entity.id
_entity.type
_entity.pdbx_description
1 polymer ?
#
loop_
_entity_poly.entity_id
_entity_poly.type
_entity_poly.pdbx_seq_one_letter_code
_entity_poly.pdbx_strand_id
1 'polypeptide(L)'
;LGGTRGARVLAGGQSLLPALRAGEESARLLVDVRHLEELRGVGRSAEGIRIGALTTLAELAAHAVVLAEAPEVAAAARANGDPQVRNLGTAGGNLAAGG
;
A
#
# COMPACT_ATOMS: atom_id res chain seq x y z
N LEU A 1 4.92 -15.63 5.25
CA LEU A 1 4.40 -16.01 3.90
C LEU A 1 5.49 -16.44 2.91
N GLY A 2 6.79 -16.29 3.20
CA GLY A 2 7.88 -16.74 2.31
C GLY A 2 8.04 -18.26 2.09
N GLY A 3 7.04 -19.08 2.44
CA GLY A 3 7.10 -20.55 2.36
C GLY A 3 6.13 -21.19 1.37
N THR A 4 5.06 -20.50 0.97
CA THR A 4 4.04 -21.07 0.06
C THR A 4 4.29 -20.60 -1.36
N ARG A 5 4.96 -21.44 -2.16
CA ARG A 5 5.27 -21.15 -3.57
C ARG A 5 3.98 -20.82 -4.34
N GLY A 6 3.92 -19.62 -4.92
CA GLY A 6 2.79 -19.17 -5.76
C GLY A 6 1.66 -18.46 -5.02
N ALA A 7 1.81 -18.14 -3.73
CA ALA A 7 0.92 -17.21 -3.03
C ALA A 7 1.31 -15.75 -3.34
N ARG A 8 0.31 -14.88 -3.45
CA ARG A 8 0.47 -13.42 -3.55
C ARG A 8 -0.42 -12.73 -2.53
N VAL A 9 0.08 -11.67 -1.92
CA VAL A 9 -0.71 -10.85 -0.98
C VAL A 9 -1.55 -9.85 -1.77
N LEU A 10 -2.85 -9.78 -1.47
CA LEU A 10 -3.77 -8.81 -2.04
C LEU A 10 -4.09 -7.73 -1.01
N ALA A 11 -3.60 -6.53 -1.27
CA ALA A 11 -3.98 -5.30 -0.56
C ALA A 11 -4.92 -4.46 -1.45
N GLY A 12 -4.47 -3.29 -1.91
CA GLY A 12 -5.22 -2.41 -2.82
C GLY A 12 -5.40 -2.90 -4.26
N GLY A 13 -4.63 -3.91 -4.67
CA GLY A 13 -4.73 -4.55 -5.98
C GLY A 13 -4.27 -3.73 -7.19
N GLN A 14 -3.80 -2.49 -7.00
CA GLN A 14 -3.49 -1.57 -8.11
C GLN A 14 -2.26 -1.95 -8.95
N SER A 15 -1.38 -2.82 -8.45
CA SER A 15 -0.26 -3.37 -9.22
C SER A 15 -0.51 -4.85 -9.56
N LEU A 16 -0.88 -5.65 -8.55
CA LEU A 16 -1.05 -7.09 -8.69
C LEU A 16 -2.19 -7.49 -9.64
N LEU A 17 -3.37 -6.84 -9.55
CA LEU A 17 -4.51 -7.24 -10.38
C LEU A 17 -4.29 -6.91 -11.87
N PRO A 18 -3.75 -5.74 -12.26
CA PRO A 18 -3.33 -5.51 -13.63
C PRO A 18 -2.29 -6.52 -14.14
N ALA A 19 -1.23 -6.80 -13.36
CA ALA A 19 -0.20 -7.75 -13.75
C ALA A 19 -0.75 -9.18 -13.95
N LEU A 20 -1.67 -9.62 -13.09
CA LEU A 20 -2.37 -10.91 -13.26
C LEU A 20 -3.25 -10.93 -14.52
N ARG A 21 -3.92 -9.81 -14.85
CA ARG A 21 -4.74 -9.70 -16.07
C ARG A 21 -3.88 -9.69 -17.33
N ALA A 22 -2.71 -9.06 -17.29
CA ALA A 22 -1.75 -9.03 -18.38
C ALA A 22 -0.97 -10.35 -18.55
N GLY A 23 -1.04 -11.24 -17.55
CA GLY A 23 -0.28 -12.49 -17.54
C GLY A 23 1.20 -12.32 -17.16
N GLU A 24 1.59 -11.14 -16.70
CA GLU A 24 2.95 -10.82 -16.24
C GLU A 24 3.25 -11.46 -14.87
N GLU A 25 2.20 -11.66 -14.07
CA GLU A 25 2.26 -12.34 -12.78
C GLU A 25 1.34 -13.56 -12.77
N SER A 26 1.60 -14.50 -11.87
CA SER A 26 0.71 -15.63 -11.60
C SER A 26 0.54 -15.87 -10.10
N ALA A 27 -0.69 -16.16 -9.69
CA ALA A 27 -1.02 -16.47 -8.30
C ALA A 27 -1.92 -17.71 -8.25
N ARG A 28 -1.50 -18.73 -7.51
CA ARG A 28 -2.34 -19.90 -7.19
C ARG A 28 -3.21 -19.65 -5.97
N LEU A 29 -2.80 -18.70 -5.13
CA LEU A 29 -3.49 -18.30 -3.92
C LEU A 29 -3.34 -16.78 -3.75
N LEU A 30 -4.47 -16.12 -3.51
CA LEU A 30 -4.48 -14.73 -3.08
C LEU A 30 -4.76 -14.68 -1.58
N VAL A 31 -3.86 -14.05 -0.84
CA VAL A 31 -4.03 -13.78 0.58
C VAL A 31 -4.52 -12.35 0.73
N ASP A 32 -5.84 -12.19 0.86
CA ASP A 32 -6.45 -10.88 1.08
C ASP A 32 -6.24 -10.41 2.51
N VAL A 33 -5.56 -9.27 2.66
CA VAL A 33 -5.22 -8.70 3.96
C VAL A 33 -6.07 -7.48 4.31
N ARG A 34 -7.04 -7.07 3.47
CA ARG A 34 -7.78 -5.81 3.61
C ARG A 34 -8.57 -5.66 4.92
N HIS A 35 -8.80 -6.76 5.65
CA HIS A 35 -9.52 -6.80 6.91
C HIS A 35 -8.63 -6.75 8.15
N LEU A 36 -7.30 -6.62 7.99
CA LEU A 36 -6.36 -6.48 9.10
C LEU A 36 -6.27 -5.02 9.54
N GLU A 37 -7.12 -4.64 10.48
CA GLU A 37 -7.21 -3.26 10.98
C GLU A 37 -5.90 -2.74 11.60
N GLU A 38 -5.09 -3.62 12.18
CA GLU A 38 -3.78 -3.30 12.75
C GLU A 38 -2.74 -2.84 11.71
N LEU A 39 -3.02 -3.06 10.43
CA LEU A 39 -2.19 -2.60 9.31
C LEU A 39 -2.64 -1.26 8.75
N ARG A 40 -3.66 -0.60 9.34
CA ARG A 40 -4.17 0.69 8.86
C ARG A 40 -3.66 1.86 9.71
N GLY A 41 -3.74 3.04 9.10
CA GLY A 41 -3.55 4.31 9.78
C GLY A 41 -2.10 4.79 9.87
N VAL A 42 -1.96 5.94 10.52
CA VAL A 42 -0.68 6.60 10.76
C VAL A 42 -0.61 6.95 12.23
N GLY A 43 0.52 6.64 12.86
CA GLY A 43 0.77 6.94 14.27
C GLY A 43 2.16 7.51 14.48
N ARG A 44 2.39 8.11 15.65
CA ARG A 44 3.72 8.49 16.11
C ARG A 44 4.32 7.36 16.95
N SER A 45 5.60 7.10 16.79
CA SER A 45 6.41 6.24 17.66
C SER A 45 7.64 7.00 18.15
N ALA A 46 8.44 6.39 19.03
CA ALA A 46 9.68 7.00 19.51
C ALA A 46 10.72 7.20 18.39
N GLU A 47 10.62 6.41 17.32
CA GLU A 47 11.54 6.41 16.18
C GLU A 47 11.04 7.24 14.98
N GLY A 48 9.84 7.82 15.06
CA GLY A 48 9.27 8.66 14.00
C GLY A 48 7.80 8.34 13.72
N ILE A 49 7.42 8.38 12.45
CA ILE A 49 6.05 8.09 12.01
C ILE A 49 5.93 6.62 11.63
N ARG A 50 4.98 5.92 12.26
CA ARG A 50 4.54 4.59 11.84
C ARG A 50 3.42 4.73 10.81
N ILE A 51 3.61 4.13 9.64
CA ILE A 51 2.58 4.05 8.59
C ILE A 51 2.17 2.59 8.46
N GLY A 52 0.89 2.31 8.64
CA GLY A 52 0.31 1.00 8.38
C GLY A 52 0.39 0.62 6.89
N ALA A 53 0.70 -0.65 6.60
CA ALA A 53 0.85 -1.13 5.22
C ALA A 53 -0.43 -0.98 4.37
N LEU A 54 -1.61 -0.96 5.00
CA LEU A 54 -2.92 -0.79 4.36
C LEU A 54 -3.42 0.65 4.34
N THR A 55 -2.64 1.62 4.84
CA THR A 55 -2.93 3.04 4.66
C THR A 55 -2.90 3.37 3.17
N THR A 56 -3.99 3.91 2.66
CA THR A 56 -4.11 4.26 1.24
C THR A 56 -3.21 5.44 0.90
N LEU A 57 -2.79 5.55 -0.36
CA LEU A 57 -2.00 6.70 -0.82
C LEU A 57 -2.81 8.00 -0.70
N ALA A 58 -4.14 7.93 -0.87
CA ALA A 58 -5.04 9.05 -0.63
C ALA A 58 -5.04 9.52 0.83
N GLU A 59 -5.15 8.59 1.80
CA GLU A 59 -5.05 8.91 3.22
C GLU A 59 -3.67 9.49 3.54
N LEU A 60 -2.60 8.87 3.06
CA LEU A 60 -1.22 9.31 3.32
C LEU A 60 -0.95 10.72 2.78
N ALA A 61 -1.47 11.02 1.59
CA ALA A 61 -1.43 12.33 0.96
C ALA A 61 -2.15 13.43 1.75
N ALA A 62 -3.16 13.08 2.56
CA ALA A 62 -3.99 14.03 3.29
C ALA A 62 -3.75 14.02 4.81
N HIS A 63 -2.95 13.09 5.32
CA HIS A 63 -2.81 12.89 6.75
C HIS A 63 -2.02 14.03 7.40
N ALA A 64 -2.61 14.70 8.40
CA ALA A 64 -2.04 15.88 9.04
C ALA A 64 -0.63 15.65 9.61
N VAL A 65 -0.41 14.50 10.28
CA VAL A 65 0.92 14.16 10.82
C VAL A 65 1.95 13.96 9.71
N VAL A 66 1.57 13.33 8.60
CA VAL A 66 2.48 13.11 7.47
C VAL A 66 2.82 14.43 6.80
N LEU A 67 1.83 15.31 6.62
CA LEU A 67 2.04 16.64 6.06
C LEU A 67 2.98 17.50 6.92
N ALA A 68 2.89 17.38 8.24
CA ALA A 68 3.70 18.16 9.15
C ALA A 68 5.14 17.61 9.29
N GLU A 69 5.29 16.29 9.39
CA GLU A 69 6.55 15.66 9.80
C GLU A 69 7.27 14.94 8.66
N ALA A 70 6.58 14.62 7.56
CA ALA A 70 7.13 13.95 6.37
C ALA A 70 6.47 14.47 5.06
N PRO A 71 6.51 15.78 4.76
CA PRO A 71 5.78 16.38 3.64
C PRO A 71 6.14 15.76 2.28
N GLU A 72 7.38 15.31 2.09
CA GLU A 72 7.81 14.64 0.85
C GLU A 72 7.13 13.29 0.64
N VAL A 73 6.83 12.57 1.72
CA VAL A 73 6.07 11.31 1.64
C VAL A 73 4.63 11.61 1.20
N ALA A 74 4.02 12.66 1.73
CA ALA A 74 2.69 13.09 1.29
C ALA A 74 2.70 13.56 -0.18
N ALA A 75 3.72 14.29 -0.60
CA ALA A 75 3.89 14.74 -1.99
C ALA A 75 4.05 13.54 -2.94
N ALA A 76 4.91 12.59 -2.60
CA ALA A 76 5.07 11.35 -3.36
C ALA A 76 3.74 10.57 -3.46
N ALA A 77 3.02 10.41 -2.35
CA ALA A 77 1.71 9.74 -2.36
C ALA A 77 0.70 10.43 -3.27
N ARG A 78 0.69 11.77 -3.31
CA ARG A 78 -0.18 12.57 -4.22
C ARG A 78 0.16 12.37 -5.70
N ALA A 79 1.44 12.22 -6.03
CA ALA A 79 1.92 12.08 -7.40
C ALA A 79 1.64 10.68 -8.01
N ASN A 80 1.23 9.70 -7.21
CA ASN A 80 0.97 8.34 -7.68
C ASN A 80 -0.39 8.23 -8.36
N GLY A 81 -0.41 8.01 -9.68
CA GLY A 81 -1.61 7.68 -10.45
C GLY A 81 -2.73 8.74 -10.39
N ASP A 82 -3.96 8.31 -10.67
CA ASP A 82 -5.17 9.12 -10.56
C ASP A 82 -5.86 8.93 -9.18
N PRO A 83 -6.96 9.65 -8.87
CA PRO A 83 -7.67 9.49 -7.60
C PRO A 83 -8.16 8.05 -7.31
N GLN A 84 -8.57 7.28 -8.32
CA GLN A 84 -9.04 5.90 -8.11
C GLN A 84 -7.88 4.99 -7.71
N VAL A 85 -6.73 5.14 -8.38
CA VAL A 85 -5.50 4.45 -8.03
C VAL A 85 -5.07 4.78 -6.60
N ARG A 86 -5.12 6.05 -6.18
CA ARG A 86 -4.72 6.44 -4.81
C ARG A 86 -5.68 5.99 -3.72
N ASN A 87 -6.98 5.97 -4.01
CA ASN A 87 -8.00 5.57 -3.03
C ASN A 87 -7.95 4.07 -2.73
N LEU A 88 -7.48 3.26 -3.68
CA LEU A 88 -7.36 1.81 -3.49
C LEU A 88 -5.92 1.39 -3.20
N GLY A 89 -4.94 2.04 -3.81
CA GLY A 89 -3.52 1.77 -3.64
C GLY A 89 -3.07 2.04 -2.21
N THR A 90 -2.36 1.09 -1.64
CA THR A 90 -1.88 1.11 -0.24
C THR A 90 -0.38 1.38 -0.19
N ALA A 91 0.11 2.04 0.85
CA ALA A 91 1.53 2.30 1.06
C ALA A 91 2.39 1.04 0.98
N GLY A 92 2.01 -0.04 1.67
CA GLY A 92 2.75 -1.31 1.63
C GLY A 92 2.73 -1.97 0.25
N GLY A 93 1.58 -1.93 -0.43
CA GLY A 93 1.46 -2.42 -1.80
C GLY A 93 2.31 -1.64 -2.81
N ASN A 94 2.39 -0.32 -2.68
CA ASN A 94 3.24 0.53 -3.53
C ASN A 94 4.73 0.23 -3.31
N LEU A 95 5.17 0.10 -2.06
CA LEU A 95 6.55 -0.24 -1.73
C LEU A 95 6.94 -1.65 -2.19
N ALA A 96 6.06 -2.64 -2.02
CA ALA A 96 6.32 -4.02 -2.39
C ALA A 96 6.28 -4.28 -3.90
N ALA A 97 5.65 -3.39 -4.68
CA ALA A 97 5.58 -3.51 -6.13
C ALA A 97 6.87 -3.06 -6.85
N GLY A 98 7.73 -2.28 -6.19
CA GLY A 98 8.97 -1.75 -6.76
C GLY A 98 10.24 -2.56 -6.46
N GLY A 99 10.10 -3.79 -5.94
CA GLY A 99 11.20 -4.68 -5.56
C GLY A 99 11.28 -5.94 -6.42
#